data_AF-A0A0E0JXB1-F1
#
_entry.id   AF-A0A0E0JXB1-F1
#
_cell.length_a   1.000
_cell.length_b   1.000
_cell.length_c   1.000
_cell.angle_alpha   90.00
_cell.angle_beta   90.00
_cell.angle_gamma   90.00
#
_symmetry.space_group_name_H-M   'P 1'
#
loop_
_entity.id
_entity.type
_entity.pdbx_description
1 polymer ?
#
loop_
_entity_poly.entity_id
_entity_poly.type
_entity_poly.pdbx_seq_one_letter_code
_entity_poly.pdbx_strand_id
1 'polypeptide(L)'
;MQNVKTATMFTHHQKTVIVDGRGSGNTAPGLVSFLGSINLCDGRYDTQEHPLFRTLDTTHHSDFHQPNFPGASIAKGGPMEPWRNIHCRVEGPATWDVLDNFKQQWRKQAGEGKDNLLVTLDRSMTIDGGAAAGLVSDKDHVIEHSIQDAYIHAIRRARDFIYIENQYFLGSSYAWRGGEGVKVEEINALHFIPRELSLKIASKIDAGERFAVYVVVLMWPEGVPESDSVQAILDWQRRTMEMMYRDVVVTIQAKGIRADPTDYLNFFCLGNRERSVPGDDKYKPPKHPDPNTDYMRAQKADEQGHFHLTTLLSCENDIQNSENGENGKVAMMARFILIF
;
A
#
# COMPACT_ATOMS: atom_id res chain seq x y z
N MET A 1 -16.00 1.41 27.02
CA MET A 1 -16.13 0.24 26.11
C MET A 1 -15.71 0.56 24.67
N GLN A 2 -15.95 1.76 24.14
CA GLN A 2 -15.55 2.16 22.78
C GLN A 2 -14.03 2.31 22.64
N ASN A 3 -13.34 2.95 23.60
CA ASN A 3 -11.87 3.10 23.59
C ASN A 3 -11.08 1.78 23.66
N VAL A 4 -11.60 0.76 24.35
CA VAL A 4 -10.96 -0.57 24.42
C VAL A 4 -11.09 -1.31 23.08
N LYS A 5 -12.19 -1.11 22.33
CA LYS A 5 -12.38 -1.70 21.00
C LYS A 5 -11.45 -1.04 19.96
N THR A 6 -11.24 0.27 20.03
CA THR A 6 -10.33 0.98 19.11
C THR A 6 -8.86 0.64 19.35
N ALA A 7 -8.45 0.41 20.62
CA ALA A 7 -7.05 0.06 20.95
C ALA A 7 -6.58 -1.24 20.28
N THR A 8 -7.49 -2.20 20.05
CA THR A 8 -7.23 -3.48 19.36
C THR A 8 -7.30 -3.41 17.84
N MET A 9 -7.68 -2.27 17.24
CA MET A 9 -7.81 -2.12 15.79
C MET A 9 -6.50 -1.68 15.10
N PHE A 10 -5.52 -1.21 15.86
CA PHE A 10 -4.20 -0.82 15.35
C PHE A 10 -3.20 -1.95 15.44
N THR A 11 -2.56 -2.29 14.32
CA THR A 11 -1.61 -3.40 14.19
C THR A 11 -0.17 -2.91 14.06
N HIS A 12 0.80 -3.77 14.42
CA HIS A 12 2.18 -3.58 14.00
C HIS A 12 2.26 -4.00 12.53
N HIS A 13 2.48 -3.03 11.63
CA HIS A 13 2.37 -3.28 10.20
C HIS A 13 3.72 -3.39 9.47
N GLN A 14 4.86 -3.17 10.15
CA GLN A 14 6.18 -3.34 9.56
C GLN A 14 6.43 -4.82 9.17
N LYS A 15 6.89 -5.06 7.95
CA LYS A 15 7.43 -6.36 7.52
C LYS A 15 8.92 -6.21 7.28
N THR A 16 9.70 -6.88 8.12
CA THR A 16 11.15 -6.75 8.12
C THR A 16 11.78 -8.11 8.32
N VAL A 17 12.73 -8.46 7.46
CA VAL A 17 13.63 -9.59 7.66
C VAL A 17 15.05 -9.05 7.73
N ILE A 18 15.81 -9.42 8.76
CA ILE A 18 17.19 -8.98 8.97
C ILE A 18 18.03 -10.24 9.15
N VAL A 19 19.06 -10.40 8.34
CA VAL A 19 19.93 -11.59 8.36
C VAL A 19 21.40 -11.19 8.31
N ASP A 20 22.23 -11.96 9.00
CA ASP A 20 23.67 -11.98 8.78
C ASP A 20 23.97 -12.76 7.49
N GLY A 21 24.39 -12.05 6.46
CA GLY A 21 24.53 -12.61 5.12
C GLY A 21 25.65 -11.93 4.35
N ARG A 22 26.25 -12.65 3.41
CA ARG A 22 27.16 -11.99 2.46
C ARG A 22 26.35 -11.00 1.62
N GLY A 23 26.86 -9.78 1.49
CA GLY A 23 26.36 -8.82 0.51
C GLY A 23 26.50 -9.38 -0.91
N SER A 24 25.94 -8.69 -1.89
CA SER A 24 26.16 -9.06 -3.30
C SER A 24 27.66 -9.06 -3.63
N GLY A 25 28.20 -10.17 -4.16
CA GLY A 25 29.59 -10.30 -4.62
C GLY A 25 30.57 -10.91 -3.59
N ASN A 26 31.86 -10.56 -3.72
CA ASN A 26 32.96 -11.09 -2.89
C ASN A 26 33.18 -10.25 -1.61
N THR A 27 32.15 -9.55 -1.13
CA THR A 27 32.20 -8.70 0.05
C THR A 27 32.23 -9.53 1.33
N ALA A 28 32.86 -8.99 2.38
CA ALA A 28 32.92 -9.61 3.70
C ALA A 28 31.48 -9.87 4.22
N PRO A 29 31.29 -10.86 5.13
CA PRO A 29 29.99 -11.08 5.77
C PRO A 29 29.48 -9.76 6.35
N GLY A 30 28.23 -9.41 6.04
CA GLY A 30 27.61 -8.17 6.47
C GLY A 30 26.17 -8.40 6.91
N LEU A 31 25.48 -7.31 7.23
CA LEU A 31 24.05 -7.36 7.51
C LEU A 31 23.29 -7.12 6.20
N VAL A 32 22.21 -7.86 5.97
CA VAL A 32 21.24 -7.60 4.89
C VAL A 32 19.84 -7.51 5.48
N SER A 33 19.06 -6.52 5.04
CA SER A 33 17.68 -6.33 5.48
C SER A 33 16.75 -6.36 4.28
N PHE A 34 15.52 -6.82 4.49
CA PHE A 34 14.43 -6.77 3.53
C PHE A 34 13.29 -5.97 4.14
N LEU A 35 12.80 -4.99 3.40
CA LEU A 35 11.73 -4.09 3.79
C LEU A 35 10.69 -3.99 2.68
N GLY A 36 9.43 -3.86 3.06
CA GLY A 36 8.35 -3.60 2.13
C GLY A 36 7.03 -4.09 2.66
N SER A 37 6.08 -4.30 1.76
CA SER A 37 4.70 -4.64 2.10
C SER A 37 4.35 -6.10 1.79
N ILE A 38 5.32 -7.01 1.76
CA ILE A 38 5.07 -8.44 1.57
C ILE A 38 5.25 -9.14 2.92
N ASN A 39 4.15 -9.60 3.50
CA ASN A 39 4.18 -10.53 4.63
C ASN A 39 4.63 -11.94 4.17
N LEU A 40 5.32 -12.66 5.05
CA LEU A 40 5.59 -14.09 4.87
C LEU A 40 4.38 -14.92 5.34
N CYS A 41 3.29 -14.87 4.58
CA CYS A 41 2.04 -15.59 4.87
C CYS A 41 1.33 -16.01 3.57
N ASP A 42 0.18 -16.66 3.72
CA ASP A 42 -0.66 -17.17 2.64
C ASP A 42 -1.12 -16.09 1.66
N GLY A 43 -1.24 -16.43 0.38
CA GLY A 43 -1.76 -15.57 -0.68
C GLY A 43 -0.81 -14.47 -1.16
N ARG A 44 0.42 -14.40 -0.66
CA ARG A 44 1.39 -13.34 -1.01
C ARG A 44 2.33 -13.75 -2.14
N TYR A 45 2.49 -15.04 -2.40
CA TYR A 45 3.28 -15.51 -3.52
C TYR A 45 2.55 -15.22 -4.81
N ASP A 46 3.21 -14.56 -5.75
CA ASP A 46 2.70 -14.36 -7.10
C ASP A 46 3.86 -14.04 -8.06
N THR A 47 3.54 -13.93 -9.35
CA THR A 47 4.43 -13.66 -10.47
C THR A 47 3.87 -12.52 -11.31
N GLN A 48 4.61 -12.02 -12.31
CA GLN A 48 4.17 -10.88 -13.13
C GLN A 48 2.92 -11.21 -13.98
N GLU A 49 2.68 -12.50 -14.20
CA GLU A 49 1.57 -13.07 -14.94
C GLU A 49 0.25 -12.94 -14.20
N HIS A 50 0.29 -12.84 -12.87
CA HIS A 50 -0.87 -12.64 -11.99
C HIS A 50 -2.06 -13.55 -12.32
N PRO A 51 -1.86 -14.88 -12.32
CA PRO A 51 -2.83 -15.84 -12.83
C PRO A 51 -4.10 -15.89 -12.00
N LEU A 52 -5.23 -16.06 -12.66
CA LEU A 52 -6.56 -16.15 -12.01
C LEU A 52 -6.99 -17.60 -11.81
N PHE A 53 -6.70 -18.46 -12.79
CA PHE A 53 -7.17 -19.85 -12.83
C PHE A 53 -6.04 -20.84 -13.14
N ARG A 54 -5.01 -20.44 -13.89
CA ARG A 54 -3.99 -21.34 -14.47
C ARG A 54 -3.05 -22.02 -13.47
N THR A 55 -2.95 -21.49 -12.26
CA THR A 55 -2.03 -21.99 -11.22
C THR A 55 -2.76 -22.68 -10.08
N LEU A 56 -4.08 -22.87 -10.20
CA LEU A 56 -4.90 -23.45 -9.15
C LEU A 56 -4.64 -24.94 -8.94
N ASP A 57 -4.03 -25.63 -9.89
CA ASP A 57 -3.59 -27.03 -9.80
C ASP A 57 -2.10 -27.18 -9.43
N THR A 58 -1.36 -26.08 -9.40
CA THR A 58 0.09 -26.04 -9.18
C THR A 58 0.42 -25.16 -7.98
N THR A 59 1.05 -24.01 -8.20
CA THR A 59 1.61 -23.13 -7.18
C THR A 59 0.59 -22.71 -6.13
N HIS A 60 -0.62 -22.35 -6.56
CA HIS A 60 -1.64 -21.75 -5.69
C HIS A 60 -2.68 -22.77 -5.20
N HIS A 61 -2.51 -24.06 -5.47
CA HIS A 61 -3.47 -25.09 -5.03
C HIS A 61 -3.60 -25.14 -3.50
N SER A 62 -2.47 -25.01 -2.79
CA SER A 62 -2.40 -24.98 -1.33
C SER A 62 -2.26 -23.57 -0.75
N ASP A 63 -2.31 -22.54 -1.61
CA ASP A 63 -2.15 -21.14 -1.24
C ASP A 63 -3.22 -20.26 -1.92
N PHE A 64 -4.45 -20.79 -2.02
CA PHE A 64 -5.56 -20.11 -2.67
C PHE A 64 -6.08 -18.98 -1.77
N HIS A 65 -5.93 -17.74 -2.23
CA HIS A 65 -6.42 -16.54 -1.55
C HIS A 65 -7.55 -15.88 -2.35
N GLN A 66 -8.71 -15.68 -1.72
CA GLN A 66 -9.83 -14.96 -2.32
C GLN A 66 -10.80 -14.47 -1.22
N PRO A 67 -10.55 -13.29 -0.63
CA PRO A 67 -11.31 -12.75 0.50
C PRO A 67 -12.56 -11.97 0.07
N ASN A 68 -12.68 -11.60 -1.20
CA ASN A 68 -13.76 -10.75 -1.70
C ASN A 68 -15.10 -11.50 -1.84
N PHE A 69 -15.05 -12.83 -1.88
CA PHE A 69 -16.22 -13.68 -2.07
C PHE A 69 -16.50 -14.53 -0.83
N PRO A 70 -17.68 -14.38 -0.20
CA PRO A 70 -18.08 -15.25 0.90
C PRO A 70 -18.04 -16.73 0.50
N GLY A 71 -17.30 -17.53 1.27
CA GLY A 71 -17.19 -18.98 1.04
C GLY A 71 -16.35 -19.36 -0.19
N ALA A 72 -15.47 -18.47 -0.66
CA ALA A 72 -14.43 -18.81 -1.62
C ALA A 72 -13.54 -19.95 -1.12
N SER A 73 -13.14 -20.83 -2.02
CA SER A 73 -12.23 -21.93 -1.72
C SER A 73 -11.74 -22.54 -3.02
N ILE A 74 -10.55 -23.15 -2.97
CA ILE A 74 -9.99 -23.90 -4.09
C ILE A 74 -10.96 -24.97 -4.61
N ALA A 75 -11.70 -25.64 -3.71
CA ALA A 75 -12.69 -26.64 -4.08
C ALA A 75 -13.85 -26.11 -4.93
N LYS A 76 -14.10 -24.79 -4.92
CA LYS A 76 -15.10 -24.10 -5.75
C LYS A 76 -14.48 -23.42 -6.98
N GLY A 77 -13.16 -23.51 -7.16
CA GLY A 77 -12.43 -22.98 -8.31
C GLY A 77 -11.95 -21.54 -8.11
N GLY A 78 -11.57 -20.90 -9.22
CA GLY A 78 -11.18 -19.50 -9.24
C GLY A 78 -12.35 -18.53 -9.46
N PRO A 79 -12.04 -17.24 -9.63
CA PRO A 79 -10.67 -16.72 -9.68
C PRO A 79 -10.04 -16.60 -8.28
N MET A 80 -8.75 -16.90 -8.15
CA MET A 80 -7.98 -16.41 -6.99
C MET A 80 -7.81 -14.90 -7.08
N GLU A 81 -7.40 -14.26 -6.00
CA GLU A 81 -6.93 -12.87 -5.99
C GLU A 81 -5.42 -12.82 -6.17
N PRO A 82 -4.93 -12.40 -7.37
CA PRO A 82 -3.52 -12.09 -7.57
C PRO A 82 -2.98 -11.05 -6.59
N TRP A 83 -1.68 -11.12 -6.33
CA TRP A 83 -1.00 -10.28 -5.37
C TRP A 83 0.12 -9.47 -6.03
N ARG A 84 -0.13 -8.19 -6.28
CA ARG A 84 0.90 -7.26 -6.75
C ARG A 84 1.53 -6.56 -5.57
N ASN A 85 2.84 -6.63 -5.45
CA ASN A 85 3.50 -6.01 -4.33
C ASN A 85 4.93 -5.62 -4.65
N ILE A 86 5.49 -4.73 -3.86
CA ILE A 86 6.85 -4.24 -4.00
C ILE A 86 7.59 -4.49 -2.69
N HIS A 87 8.81 -5.00 -2.80
CA HIS A 87 9.70 -5.24 -1.68
C HIS A 87 11.13 -4.85 -2.09
N CYS A 88 11.94 -4.44 -1.13
CA CYS A 88 13.33 -4.09 -1.37
C CYS A 88 14.28 -4.87 -0.46
N ARG A 89 15.50 -5.06 -0.97
CA ARG A 89 16.66 -5.51 -0.22
C ARG A 89 17.55 -4.29 0.06
N VAL A 90 17.93 -4.12 1.31
CA VAL A 90 18.78 -3.03 1.81
C VAL A 90 20.14 -3.61 2.22
N GLU A 91 21.19 -3.04 1.64
CA GLU A 91 22.59 -3.35 1.94
C GLU A 91 23.35 -2.08 2.36
N GLY A 92 24.47 -2.27 3.05
CA GLY A 92 25.33 -1.18 3.49
C GLY A 92 24.87 -0.55 4.82
N PRO A 93 25.27 0.71 5.11
CA PRO A 93 25.04 1.34 6.41
C PRO A 93 23.57 1.39 6.83
N ALA A 94 22.64 1.60 5.88
CA ALA A 94 21.21 1.70 6.14
C ALA A 94 20.61 0.42 6.76
N THR A 95 21.25 -0.73 6.56
CA THR A 95 20.81 -1.99 7.17
C THR A 95 20.90 -1.95 8.70
N TRP A 96 21.84 -1.17 9.25
CA TRP A 96 21.96 -0.99 10.70
C TRP A 96 20.83 -0.17 11.29
N ASP A 97 20.28 0.80 10.55
CA ASP A 97 19.14 1.58 10.99
C ASP A 97 17.89 0.69 11.11
N VAL A 98 17.74 -0.25 10.18
CA VAL A 98 16.67 -1.27 10.23
C VAL A 98 16.82 -2.18 11.46
N LEU A 99 18.04 -2.61 11.77
CA LEU A 99 18.32 -3.40 12.97
C LEU A 99 18.08 -2.61 14.25
N ASP A 100 18.44 -1.33 14.28
CA ASP A 100 18.17 -0.47 15.43
C ASP A 100 16.67 -0.28 15.64
N ASN A 101 15.88 -0.09 14.58
CA ASN A 101 14.42 -0.05 14.66
C ASN A 101 13.86 -1.34 15.27
N PHE A 102 14.35 -2.52 14.86
CA PHE A 102 13.95 -3.79 15.48
C PHE A 102 14.34 -3.87 16.96
N LYS A 103 15.59 -3.52 17.30
CA LYS A 103 16.10 -3.56 18.69
C LYS A 103 15.33 -2.63 19.61
N GLN A 104 14.96 -1.43 19.13
CA GLN A 104 14.16 -0.48 19.89
C GLN A 104 12.78 -1.08 20.24
N GLN A 105 12.10 -1.69 19.26
CA GLN A 105 10.80 -2.34 19.48
C GLN A 105 10.92 -3.55 20.41
N TRP A 106 11.93 -4.41 20.22
CA TRP A 106 12.19 -5.56 21.08
C TRP A 106 12.32 -5.16 22.55
N ARG A 107 13.19 -4.18 22.84
CA ARG A 107 13.41 -3.69 24.21
C ARG A 107 12.14 -3.11 24.84
N LYS A 108 11.26 -2.52 24.02
CA LYS A 108 10.01 -1.92 24.49
C LYS A 108 8.91 -2.96 24.74
N GLN A 109 8.86 -4.06 23.99
CA GLN A 109 7.68 -4.94 23.92
C GLN A 109 7.93 -6.42 24.26
N ALA A 110 9.17 -6.91 24.22
CA ALA A 110 9.46 -8.33 24.45
C ALA A 110 9.30 -8.77 25.93
N GLY A 111 9.25 -7.80 26.85
CA GLY A 111 9.16 -8.03 28.29
C GLY A 111 10.49 -7.90 29.01
N GLU A 112 10.44 -7.73 30.34
CA GLU A 112 11.63 -7.51 31.16
C GLU A 112 12.64 -8.65 31.05
N GLY A 113 13.94 -8.30 31.00
CA GLY A 113 15.03 -9.28 30.99
C GLY A 113 15.22 -10.03 29.67
N LYS A 114 14.55 -9.64 28.57
CA LYS A 114 14.72 -10.23 27.24
C LYS A 114 15.81 -9.58 26.38
N ASP A 115 16.43 -8.52 26.87
CA ASP A 115 17.49 -7.78 26.17
C ASP A 115 18.74 -8.63 25.92
N ASN A 116 19.00 -9.61 26.79
CA ASN A 116 20.10 -10.57 26.65
C ASN A 116 19.92 -11.54 25.48
N LEU A 117 18.74 -11.59 24.86
CA LEU A 117 18.47 -12.40 23.65
C LEU A 117 18.83 -11.66 22.36
N LEU A 118 19.13 -10.35 22.42
CA LEU A 118 19.57 -9.59 21.26
C LEU A 118 21.03 -9.89 20.94
N VAL A 119 21.30 -10.27 19.69
CA VAL A 119 22.66 -10.44 19.20
C VAL A 119 23.39 -9.09 19.21
N THR A 120 24.58 -9.08 19.80
CA THR A 120 25.50 -7.94 19.76
C THR A 120 26.39 -8.11 18.53
N LEU A 121 26.21 -7.21 17.56
CA LEU A 121 27.03 -7.16 16.35
C LEU A 121 27.94 -5.94 16.43
N ASP A 122 29.21 -6.11 16.09
CA ASP A 122 30.18 -5.02 16.05
C ASP A 122 29.98 -4.17 14.78
N ARG A 123 29.78 -2.86 14.96
CA ARG A 123 29.62 -1.88 13.87
C ARG A 123 30.93 -1.54 13.17
N SER A 124 32.07 -2.04 13.65
CA SER A 124 33.37 -1.87 12.99
C SER A 124 33.43 -2.43 11.55
N MET A 125 32.39 -3.15 11.09
CA MET A 125 32.29 -3.74 9.76
C MET A 125 31.74 -2.80 8.64
N THR A 126 31.50 -1.51 8.90
CA THR A 126 31.05 -0.56 7.85
C THR A 126 32.00 0.63 7.71
N ILE A 127 32.76 0.69 6.59
CA ILE A 127 33.44 1.90 6.12
C ILE A 127 32.78 2.39 4.82
N ASP A 128 32.63 3.70 4.78
CA ASP A 128 32.22 4.63 3.71
C ASP A 128 30.74 4.80 3.32
N GLY A 129 30.21 5.98 3.69
CA GLY A 129 29.40 6.80 2.80
C GLY A 129 27.87 6.67 2.88
N GLY A 130 27.27 6.80 4.06
CA GLY A 130 25.81 6.91 4.21
C GLY A 130 25.38 8.26 4.77
N ALA A 131 24.49 8.97 4.07
CA ALA A 131 23.95 10.27 4.46
C ALA A 131 23.28 10.21 5.85
N ALA A 132 23.71 11.11 6.75
CA ALA A 132 23.12 11.28 8.06
C ALA A 132 21.75 11.97 7.95
N ALA A 133 20.67 11.20 8.01
CA ALA A 133 19.34 11.73 8.31
C ALA A 133 19.11 11.58 9.82
N GLY A 134 19.34 12.67 10.56
CA GLY A 134 19.21 12.71 12.02
C GLY A 134 17.75 12.80 12.46
N LEU A 135 17.42 12.10 13.54
CA LEU A 135 16.13 12.17 14.25
C LEU A 135 16.20 13.23 15.35
N VAL A 136 15.17 14.07 15.48
CA VAL A 136 14.99 15.00 16.59
C VAL A 136 14.03 14.38 17.61
N SER A 137 14.39 14.44 18.90
CA SER A 137 13.65 13.82 20.01
C SER A 137 13.14 14.91 20.97
N ASP A 138 11.87 14.79 21.40
CA ASP A 138 11.39 15.40 22.65
C ASP A 138 10.36 14.49 23.37
N LYS A 139 10.14 14.77 24.65
CA LYS A 139 9.83 13.81 25.72
C LYS A 139 8.45 13.11 25.74
N ASP A 140 8.50 11.94 26.37
CA ASP A 140 7.47 11.08 26.97
C ASP A 140 6.59 10.17 26.11
N HIS A 141 6.44 10.40 24.80
CA HIS A 141 6.20 9.37 23.77
C HIS A 141 6.50 10.03 22.42
N VAL A 142 7.64 9.70 21.80
CA VAL A 142 8.01 10.30 20.51
C VAL A 142 7.12 9.69 19.44
N ILE A 143 6.20 10.49 18.88
CA ILE A 143 5.51 10.13 17.64
C ILE A 143 6.42 10.51 16.48
N GLU A 144 6.72 9.51 15.66
CA GLU A 144 7.67 9.60 14.55
C GLU A 144 6.86 9.79 13.25
N HIS A 145 7.15 10.86 12.50
CA HIS A 145 6.42 11.25 11.28
C HIS A 145 7.33 11.36 10.04
N SER A 146 8.57 10.87 10.09
CA SER A 146 9.56 11.08 9.02
C SER A 146 9.14 10.48 7.68
N ILE A 147 8.28 9.45 7.67
CA ILE A 147 7.75 8.96 6.39
C ILE A 147 6.83 10.00 5.75
N GLN A 148 5.91 10.60 6.50
CA GLN A 148 5.09 11.68 5.96
C GLN A 148 5.97 12.84 5.47
N ASP A 149 6.98 13.22 6.25
CA ASP A 149 7.92 14.27 5.87
C ASP A 149 8.70 13.91 4.60
N ALA A 150 9.18 12.67 4.49
CA ALA A 150 9.89 12.18 3.31
C ALA A 150 9.00 12.25 2.07
N TYR A 151 7.73 11.84 2.16
CA TYR A 151 6.76 11.98 1.07
C TYR A 151 6.56 13.46 0.68
N ILE A 152 6.36 14.34 1.66
CA ILE A 152 6.17 15.77 1.42
C ILE A 152 7.39 16.36 0.70
N HIS A 153 8.60 16.07 1.19
CA HIS A 153 9.85 16.53 0.57
C HIS A 153 10.01 15.97 -0.84
N ALA A 154 9.70 14.69 -1.04
CA ALA A 154 9.77 14.02 -2.33
C ALA A 154 8.79 14.66 -3.34
N ILE A 155 7.53 14.89 -2.95
CA ILE A 155 6.53 15.57 -3.78
C ILE A 155 6.99 16.99 -4.12
N ARG A 156 7.43 17.76 -3.12
CA ARG A 156 7.85 19.16 -3.33
C ARG A 156 9.04 19.29 -4.27
N ARG A 157 10.00 18.36 -4.25
CA ARG A 157 11.16 18.36 -5.17
C ARG A 157 10.85 17.84 -6.58
N ALA A 158 9.73 17.14 -6.78
CA ALA A 158 9.39 16.53 -8.06
C ALA A 158 9.32 17.58 -9.18
N ARG A 159 9.93 17.26 -10.34
CA ARG A 159 10.08 18.18 -11.47
C ARG A 159 9.21 17.80 -12.66
N ASP A 160 9.15 16.51 -12.98
CA ASP A 160 8.59 16.03 -14.24
C ASP A 160 7.30 15.22 -14.05
N PHE A 161 7.31 14.23 -13.15
CA PHE A 161 6.12 13.47 -12.82
C PHE A 161 6.22 12.78 -11.46
N ILE A 162 5.11 12.22 -11.01
CA ILE A 162 5.03 11.35 -9.83
C ILE A 162 4.25 10.08 -10.19
N TYR A 163 4.80 8.92 -9.83
CA TYR A 163 4.13 7.63 -9.92
C TYR A 163 3.93 7.05 -8.51
N ILE A 164 2.70 6.62 -8.21
CA ILE A 164 2.31 6.04 -6.92
C ILE A 164 1.56 4.73 -7.16
N GLU A 165 2.01 3.64 -6.55
CA GLU A 165 1.20 2.41 -6.36
C GLU A 165 0.92 2.24 -4.87
N ASN A 166 -0.36 2.27 -4.47
CA ASN A 166 -0.77 2.20 -3.07
C ASN A 166 -2.13 1.51 -2.94
N GLN A 167 -2.31 0.64 -1.94
CA GLN A 167 -3.57 -0.06 -1.65
C GLN A 167 -4.75 0.91 -1.44
N TYR A 168 -4.51 1.94 -0.63
CA TYR A 168 -5.41 3.02 -0.27
C TYR A 168 -4.86 4.34 -0.77
N PHE A 169 -5.76 5.23 -1.19
CA PHE A 169 -5.41 6.61 -1.48
C PHE A 169 -6.52 7.53 -0.96
N LEU A 170 -6.34 7.98 0.28
CA LEU A 170 -7.25 8.87 0.98
C LEU A 170 -6.45 9.78 1.90
N GLY A 171 -7.02 10.92 2.29
CA GLY A 171 -6.43 11.81 3.29
C GLY A 171 -6.58 13.29 2.95
N SER A 172 -5.88 14.13 3.70
CA SER A 172 -6.06 15.58 3.67
C SER A 172 -7.52 15.99 3.89
N SER A 173 -8.20 15.32 4.83
CA SER A 173 -9.64 15.48 5.02
C SER A 173 -10.04 16.92 5.31
N TYR A 174 -9.20 17.70 5.98
CA TYR A 174 -9.41 19.13 6.25
C TYR A 174 -9.67 19.98 4.98
N ALA A 175 -9.32 19.50 3.78
CA ALA A 175 -9.56 20.20 2.52
C ALA A 175 -10.76 19.65 1.70
N TRP A 176 -11.40 18.58 2.19
CA TRP A 176 -12.60 18.02 1.57
C TRP A 176 -13.78 18.99 1.68
N ARG A 177 -14.76 18.86 0.78
CA ARG A 177 -16.02 19.60 0.92
C ARG A 177 -16.88 18.97 2.01
N GLY A 178 -17.43 19.80 2.89
CA GLY A 178 -18.56 19.42 3.73
C GLY A 178 -19.79 19.13 2.86
N GLY A 179 -20.69 18.28 3.36
CA GLY A 179 -21.94 17.90 2.70
C GLY A 179 -22.92 17.27 3.68
N GLU A 180 -24.14 16.97 3.21
CA GLU A 180 -25.19 16.38 4.06
C GLU A 180 -24.68 15.09 4.73
N GLY A 181 -24.70 15.07 6.06
CA GLY A 181 -24.41 13.89 6.87
C GLY A 181 -22.94 13.59 7.17
N VAL A 182 -21.96 14.36 6.66
CA VAL A 182 -20.54 14.15 6.98
C VAL A 182 -19.91 15.40 7.58
N LYS A 183 -19.50 15.29 8.83
CA LYS A 183 -18.68 16.29 9.52
C LYS A 183 -17.21 16.00 9.24
N VAL A 184 -16.63 16.74 8.31
CA VAL A 184 -15.27 16.53 7.82
C VAL A 184 -14.23 16.66 8.93
N GLU A 185 -14.53 17.47 9.95
CA GLU A 185 -13.72 17.69 11.15
C GLU A 185 -13.64 16.44 12.02
N GLU A 186 -14.64 15.55 11.94
CA GLU A 186 -14.68 14.30 12.70
C GLU A 186 -13.95 13.14 11.97
N ILE A 187 -13.54 13.32 10.70
CA ILE A 187 -12.85 12.27 9.91
C ILE A 187 -11.40 12.08 10.35
N ASN A 188 -10.73 13.17 10.74
CA ASN A 188 -9.37 13.17 11.29
C ASN A 188 -8.27 12.49 10.42
N ALA A 189 -8.44 12.41 9.09
CA ALA A 189 -7.41 11.92 8.17
C ALA A 189 -6.52 13.08 7.69
N LEU A 190 -5.69 13.60 8.61
CA LEU A 190 -5.07 14.91 8.48
C LEU A 190 -3.73 14.95 7.72
N HIS A 191 -3.17 13.82 7.29
CA HIS A 191 -1.91 13.84 6.54
C HIS A 191 -1.99 14.65 5.23
N PHE A 192 -0.85 15.22 4.81
CA PHE A 192 -0.80 16.22 3.75
C PHE A 192 -0.66 15.66 2.32
N ILE A 193 -0.46 14.34 2.16
CA ILE A 193 -0.03 13.74 0.88
C ILE A 193 -0.94 14.08 -0.32
N PRO A 194 -2.27 13.82 -0.30
CA PRO A 194 -3.14 14.20 -1.42
C PRO A 194 -3.10 15.69 -1.74
N ARG A 195 -3.07 16.55 -0.71
CA ARG A 195 -3.05 18.01 -0.90
C ARG A 195 -1.71 18.50 -1.47
N GLU A 196 -0.57 17.95 -1.03
CA GLU A 196 0.74 18.29 -1.60
C GLU A 196 0.82 17.92 -3.09
N LEU A 197 0.22 16.79 -3.49
CA LEU A 197 0.14 16.39 -4.89
C LEU A 197 -0.69 17.37 -5.73
N SER A 198 -1.90 17.72 -5.28
CA SER A 198 -2.76 18.65 -6.03
C SER A 198 -2.18 20.05 -6.11
N LEU A 199 -1.54 20.54 -5.03
CA LEU A 199 -0.82 21.81 -5.02
C LEU A 199 0.43 21.80 -5.90
N LYS A 200 1.19 20.69 -5.94
CA LYS A 200 2.31 20.54 -6.87
C LYS A 200 1.82 20.65 -8.32
N ILE A 201 0.75 19.94 -8.68
CA ILE A 201 0.15 20.03 -10.03
C ILE A 201 -0.26 21.48 -10.33
N ALA A 202 -0.99 22.13 -9.42
CA ALA A 202 -1.43 23.51 -9.59
C ALA A 202 -0.23 24.45 -9.84
N SER A 203 0.85 24.32 -9.05
CA SER A 203 2.07 25.13 -9.23
C SER A 203 2.72 24.94 -10.61
N LYS A 204 2.64 23.73 -11.17
CA LYS A 204 3.21 23.40 -12.49
C LYS A 204 2.35 23.97 -13.62
N ILE A 205 1.02 23.90 -13.48
CA ILE A 205 0.08 24.57 -14.40
C ILE A 205 0.33 26.09 -14.40
N ASP A 206 0.47 26.70 -13.23
CA ASP A 206 0.73 28.13 -13.09
C ASP A 206 2.06 28.55 -13.72
N ALA A 207 3.09 27.70 -13.60
CA ALA A 207 4.38 27.91 -14.25
C ALA A 207 4.36 27.63 -15.77
N GLY A 208 3.31 26.99 -16.30
CA GLY A 208 3.28 26.53 -17.69
C GLY A 208 4.22 25.36 -17.96
N GLU A 209 4.55 24.59 -16.92
CA GLU A 209 5.47 23.45 -16.99
C GLU A 209 4.68 22.14 -17.11
N ARG A 210 5.17 21.22 -17.94
CA ARG A 210 4.58 19.88 -18.06
C ARG A 210 4.81 19.11 -16.76
N PHE A 211 3.73 18.57 -16.18
CA PHE A 211 3.79 17.71 -15.00
C PHE A 211 2.61 16.75 -14.98
N ALA A 212 2.84 15.50 -14.57
CA ALA A 212 1.78 14.51 -14.44
C ALA A 212 1.92 13.68 -13.16
N VAL A 213 0.78 13.30 -12.59
CA VAL A 213 0.68 12.39 -11.45
C VAL A 213 -0.13 11.19 -11.87
N TYR A 214 0.42 10.00 -11.64
CA TYR A 214 -0.19 8.72 -11.94
C TYR A 214 -0.32 7.93 -10.64
N VAL A 215 -1.56 7.61 -10.27
CA VAL A 215 -1.88 6.88 -9.05
C VAL A 215 -2.54 5.57 -9.43
N VAL A 216 -1.93 4.45 -9.05
CA VAL A 216 -2.52 3.11 -9.15
C VAL A 216 -2.98 2.69 -7.76
N VAL A 217 -4.28 2.43 -7.64
CA VAL A 217 -4.95 1.95 -6.42
C VAL A 217 -5.65 0.63 -6.67
N LEU A 218 -6.05 -0.06 -5.60
CA LEU A 218 -6.99 -1.16 -5.76
C LEU A 218 -8.32 -0.66 -6.31
N MET A 219 -9.00 -1.50 -7.09
CA MET A 219 -10.36 -1.18 -7.52
C MET A 219 -11.31 -1.10 -6.31
N TRP A 220 -11.10 -1.93 -5.29
CA TRP A 220 -11.61 -1.75 -3.94
C TRP A 220 -10.65 -2.39 -2.91
N PRO A 221 -10.66 -1.94 -1.64
CA PRO A 221 -9.96 -2.59 -0.55
C PRO A 221 -10.34 -4.07 -0.35
N GLU A 222 -9.37 -4.92 -0.05
CA GLU A 222 -9.56 -6.34 0.21
C GLU A 222 -10.75 -6.62 1.16
N GLY A 223 -11.68 -7.45 0.71
CA GLY A 223 -12.89 -7.82 1.45
C GLY A 223 -14.14 -7.75 0.58
N VAL A 224 -15.29 -8.11 1.17
CA VAL A 224 -16.57 -8.09 0.44
C VAL A 224 -16.88 -6.63 0.03
N PRO A 225 -17.01 -6.32 -1.28
CA PRO A 225 -17.15 -4.95 -1.77
C PRO A 225 -18.34 -4.20 -1.16
N GLU A 226 -19.44 -4.91 -0.90
CA GLU A 226 -20.67 -4.37 -0.35
C GLU A 226 -20.62 -4.17 1.18
N SER A 227 -19.54 -4.57 1.84
CA SER A 227 -19.40 -4.38 3.29
C SER A 227 -19.26 -2.91 3.67
N ASP A 228 -19.81 -2.54 4.84
CA ASP A 228 -19.76 -1.15 5.35
C ASP A 228 -18.32 -0.60 5.41
N SER A 229 -17.35 -1.44 5.80
CA SER A 229 -15.94 -1.06 5.88
C SER A 229 -15.36 -0.69 4.51
N VAL A 230 -15.61 -1.53 3.49
CA VAL A 230 -15.10 -1.28 2.12
C VAL A 230 -15.78 -0.06 1.52
N GLN A 231 -17.09 0.08 1.68
CA GLN A 231 -17.85 1.24 1.19
C GLN A 231 -17.41 2.56 1.85
N ALA A 232 -17.13 2.56 3.16
CA ALA A 232 -16.63 3.74 3.85
C ALA A 232 -15.27 4.19 3.29
N ILE A 233 -14.34 3.26 3.09
CA ILE A 233 -13.02 3.57 2.53
C ILE A 233 -13.14 4.09 1.08
N LEU A 234 -14.02 3.50 0.28
CA LEU A 234 -14.28 3.97 -1.09
C LEU A 234 -14.86 5.38 -1.11
N ASP A 235 -15.75 5.75 -0.17
CA ASP A 235 -16.24 7.13 -0.05
C ASP A 235 -15.11 8.11 0.33
N TRP A 236 -14.23 7.74 1.26
CA TRP A 236 -13.06 8.55 1.63
C TRP A 236 -12.08 8.75 0.47
N GLN A 237 -11.83 7.69 -0.30
CA GLN A 237 -11.04 7.76 -1.53
C GLN A 237 -11.70 8.70 -2.55
N ARG A 238 -13.01 8.55 -2.79
CA ARG A 238 -13.78 9.42 -3.69
C ARG A 238 -13.70 10.89 -3.29
N ARG A 239 -13.85 11.21 -2.00
CA ARG A 239 -13.73 12.60 -1.49
C ARG A 239 -12.33 13.18 -1.67
N THR A 240 -11.31 12.35 -1.47
CA THR A 240 -9.91 12.72 -1.70
C THR A 240 -9.68 13.05 -3.18
N MET A 241 -10.13 12.18 -4.08
CA MET A 241 -10.06 12.41 -5.53
C MET A 241 -10.82 13.68 -5.93
N GLU A 242 -12.04 13.88 -5.41
CA GLU A 242 -12.86 15.07 -5.65
C GLU A 242 -12.14 16.36 -5.26
N MET A 243 -11.51 16.38 -4.06
CA MET A 243 -10.71 17.51 -3.61
C MET A 243 -9.54 17.80 -4.57
N MET A 244 -8.78 16.77 -4.97
CA MET A 244 -7.62 16.96 -5.85
C MET A 244 -8.03 17.46 -7.23
N TYR A 245 -9.02 16.81 -7.86
CA TYR A 245 -9.50 17.22 -9.18
C TYR A 245 -10.08 18.64 -9.17
N ARG A 246 -10.77 19.03 -8.10
CA ARG A 246 -11.25 20.40 -7.94
C ARG A 246 -10.10 21.41 -7.98
N ASP A 247 -9.01 21.17 -7.25
CA ASP A 247 -7.85 22.07 -7.25
C ASP A 247 -7.25 22.21 -8.66
N VAL A 248 -7.10 21.08 -9.37
CA VAL A 248 -6.58 21.05 -10.75
C VAL A 248 -7.50 21.81 -11.71
N VAL A 249 -8.81 21.54 -11.67
CA VAL A 249 -9.82 22.20 -12.52
C VAL A 249 -9.83 23.71 -12.31
N VAL A 250 -9.85 24.16 -11.05
CA VAL A 250 -9.83 25.60 -10.73
C VAL A 250 -8.58 26.26 -11.26
N THR A 251 -7.42 25.59 -11.17
CA THR A 251 -6.15 26.14 -11.66
C THR A 251 -6.12 26.23 -13.19
N ILE A 252 -6.57 25.18 -13.90
CA ILE A 252 -6.71 25.17 -15.37
C ILE A 252 -7.59 26.35 -15.83
N GLN A 253 -8.74 26.53 -15.17
CA GLN A 253 -9.68 27.62 -15.48
C GLN A 253 -9.07 29.00 -15.20
N ALA A 254 -8.40 29.18 -14.06
CA ALA A 254 -7.76 30.44 -13.70
C ALA A 254 -6.62 30.80 -14.67
N LYS A 255 -5.87 29.81 -15.15
CA LYS A 255 -4.82 29.99 -16.16
C LYS A 255 -5.36 30.26 -17.57
N GLY A 256 -6.63 29.94 -17.83
CA GLY A 256 -7.29 30.13 -19.12
C GLY A 256 -6.79 29.17 -20.20
N ILE A 257 -6.26 28.01 -19.82
CA ILE A 257 -5.76 26.99 -20.76
C ILE A 257 -6.85 25.97 -21.09
N ARG A 258 -6.81 25.42 -22.31
CA ARG A 258 -7.68 24.32 -22.73
C ARG A 258 -6.95 23.00 -22.51
N ALA A 259 -7.11 22.43 -21.32
CA ALA A 259 -6.56 21.13 -20.95
C ALA A 259 -7.60 20.32 -20.16
N ASP A 260 -7.51 18.99 -20.22
CA ASP A 260 -8.31 18.11 -19.39
C ASP A 260 -7.60 17.91 -18.03
N PRO A 261 -8.31 17.85 -16.89
CA PRO A 261 -7.68 17.54 -15.60
C PRO A 261 -6.90 16.22 -15.61
N THR A 262 -7.32 15.24 -16.42
CA THR A 262 -6.63 13.96 -16.61
C THR A 262 -5.33 14.07 -17.40
N ASP A 263 -5.04 15.21 -18.04
CA ASP A 263 -3.70 15.48 -18.57
C ASP A 263 -2.65 15.62 -17.43
N TYR A 264 -3.11 15.90 -16.21
CA TYR A 264 -2.24 16.16 -15.05
C TYR A 264 -2.39 15.16 -13.91
N LEU A 265 -3.61 14.64 -13.65
CA LEU A 265 -3.90 13.74 -12.54
C LEU A 265 -4.67 12.52 -13.03
N ASN A 266 -4.09 11.34 -12.86
CA ASN A 266 -4.64 10.09 -13.37
C ASN A 266 -4.75 9.06 -12.24
N PHE A 267 -5.90 8.39 -12.17
CA PHE A 267 -6.14 7.27 -11.28
C PHE A 267 -6.42 6.01 -12.10
N PHE A 268 -5.74 4.93 -11.76
CA PHE A 268 -5.90 3.62 -12.37
C PHE A 268 -6.13 2.56 -11.30
N CYS A 269 -6.72 1.46 -11.71
CA CYS A 269 -6.67 0.21 -10.96
C CYS A 269 -6.21 -0.90 -11.90
N LEU A 270 -5.80 -2.01 -11.31
CA LEU A 270 -5.33 -3.17 -12.05
C LEU A 270 -6.36 -4.28 -11.98
N GLY A 271 -6.39 -5.10 -13.02
CA GLY A 271 -7.07 -6.38 -12.98
C GLY A 271 -6.65 -7.24 -14.16
N ASN A 272 -6.94 -8.53 -14.05
CA ASN A 272 -6.58 -9.50 -15.07
C ASN A 272 -7.84 -10.13 -15.69
N ARG A 273 -7.62 -10.76 -16.84
CA ARG A 273 -8.59 -11.62 -17.51
C ARG A 273 -7.84 -12.71 -18.27
N GLU A 274 -8.05 -13.94 -17.86
CA GLU A 274 -7.57 -15.11 -18.60
C GLU A 274 -8.65 -15.53 -19.61
N ARG A 275 -8.23 -16.07 -20.75
CA ARG A 275 -9.14 -16.76 -21.67
C ARG A 275 -9.05 -18.25 -21.44
N SER A 276 -10.17 -18.95 -21.55
CA SER A 276 -10.15 -20.41 -21.73
C SER A 276 -9.56 -20.77 -23.09
N VAL A 277 -8.46 -21.56 -23.08
CA VAL A 277 -7.82 -22.07 -24.31
C VAL A 277 -8.21 -23.54 -24.48
N PRO A 278 -8.76 -23.95 -25.64
CA PRO A 278 -9.06 -25.36 -25.89
C PRO A 278 -7.79 -26.22 -25.76
N GLY A 279 -7.81 -27.21 -24.87
CA GLY A 279 -6.68 -28.10 -24.60
C GLY A 279 -5.80 -27.70 -23.41
N ASP A 280 -6.05 -26.56 -22.74
CA ASP A 280 -5.49 -26.32 -21.42
C ASP A 280 -6.17 -27.25 -20.41
N ASP A 281 -5.38 -28.07 -19.72
CA ASP A 281 -5.82 -28.84 -18.55
C ASP A 281 -6.01 -27.90 -17.35
N LYS A 282 -6.95 -26.96 -17.44
CA LYS A 282 -7.31 -26.09 -16.31
C LYS A 282 -7.78 -26.94 -15.14
N TYR A 283 -7.43 -26.53 -13.93
CA TYR A 283 -7.97 -27.10 -12.69
C TYR A 283 -9.51 -27.19 -12.76
N LYS A 284 -10.04 -28.40 -12.56
CA LYS A 284 -11.48 -28.65 -12.53
C LYS A 284 -11.95 -28.74 -11.08
N PRO A 285 -12.60 -27.69 -10.55
CA PRO A 285 -13.03 -27.70 -9.17
C PRO A 285 -14.12 -28.76 -8.94
N PRO A 286 -14.09 -29.50 -7.82
CA PRO A 286 -15.09 -30.52 -7.50
C PRO A 286 -16.45 -29.94 -7.10
N LYS A 287 -16.52 -28.63 -6.81
CA LYS A 287 -17.75 -27.91 -6.45
C LYS A 287 -17.84 -26.61 -7.27
N HIS A 288 -19.00 -25.98 -7.22
CA HIS A 288 -19.24 -24.67 -7.84
C HIS A 288 -19.66 -23.64 -6.80
N PRO A 289 -19.44 -22.34 -7.07
CA PRO A 289 -20.04 -21.25 -6.31
C PRO A 289 -21.57 -21.30 -6.35
N ASP A 290 -22.21 -20.72 -5.33
CA ASP A 290 -23.67 -20.69 -5.24
C ASP A 290 -24.30 -19.82 -6.35
N PRO A 291 -25.50 -20.18 -6.86
CA PRO A 291 -26.26 -19.38 -7.82
C PRO A 291 -26.37 -17.89 -7.47
N ASN A 292 -26.27 -17.04 -8.50
CA ASN A 292 -26.49 -15.59 -8.42
C ASN A 292 -25.55 -14.82 -7.46
N THR A 293 -24.39 -15.39 -7.12
CA THR A 293 -23.34 -14.71 -6.34
C THR A 293 -22.34 -13.97 -7.24
N ASP A 294 -21.63 -12.98 -6.69
CA ASP A 294 -20.49 -12.35 -7.37
C ASP A 294 -19.39 -13.36 -7.67
N TYR A 295 -19.22 -14.37 -6.81
CA TYR A 295 -18.27 -15.44 -7.05
C TYR A 295 -18.58 -16.21 -8.34
N MET A 296 -19.84 -16.63 -8.54
CA MET A 296 -20.24 -17.29 -9.78
C MET A 296 -20.10 -16.34 -10.99
N ARG A 297 -20.50 -15.06 -10.86
CA ARG A 297 -20.38 -14.09 -11.95
C ARG A 297 -18.93 -13.90 -12.38
N ALA A 298 -18.01 -13.73 -11.43
CA ALA A 298 -16.58 -13.63 -11.68
C ALA A 298 -16.03 -14.90 -12.33
N GLN A 299 -16.38 -16.09 -11.81
CA GLN A 299 -15.96 -17.36 -12.39
C GLN A 299 -16.43 -17.54 -13.85
N LYS A 300 -17.67 -17.14 -14.17
CA LYS A 300 -18.26 -17.32 -15.51
C LYS A 300 -17.91 -16.23 -16.52
N ALA A 301 -17.44 -15.07 -16.07
CA ALA A 301 -17.07 -13.98 -16.96
C ALA A 301 -15.91 -14.33 -17.91
N ASP A 302 -15.05 -15.27 -17.53
CA ASP A 302 -14.08 -15.90 -18.44
C ASP A 302 -14.80 -16.65 -19.57
N GLU A 303 -15.74 -17.53 -19.21
CA GLU A 303 -16.41 -18.46 -20.14
C GLU A 303 -17.23 -17.76 -21.25
N GLN A 304 -17.78 -16.57 -20.98
CA GLN A 304 -18.79 -15.94 -21.85
C GLN A 304 -18.29 -14.73 -22.65
N GLY A 305 -17.00 -14.36 -22.58
CA GLY A 305 -16.47 -13.25 -23.38
C GLY A 305 -16.94 -11.85 -22.95
N HIS A 306 -17.82 -11.72 -21.96
CA HIS A 306 -18.31 -10.44 -21.42
C HIS A 306 -17.25 -9.67 -20.63
N PHE A 307 -17.29 -8.33 -20.65
CA PHE A 307 -16.45 -7.48 -19.79
C PHE A 307 -16.88 -7.66 -18.33
N HIS A 308 -16.15 -8.50 -17.61
CA HIS A 308 -16.17 -8.51 -16.15
C HIS A 308 -14.71 -8.56 -15.72
N LEU A 309 -14.23 -7.48 -15.10
CA LEU A 309 -12.91 -7.51 -14.49
C LEU A 309 -12.97 -8.55 -13.37
N THR A 310 -12.19 -9.61 -13.52
CA THR A 310 -12.51 -10.86 -12.83
C THR A 310 -11.87 -10.91 -11.44
N THR A 311 -10.69 -10.31 -11.21
CA THR A 311 -10.15 -10.10 -9.84
C THR A 311 -9.06 -9.03 -9.76
N LEU A 312 -8.94 -8.48 -8.55
CA LEU A 312 -7.99 -7.48 -8.06
C LEU A 312 -6.54 -7.98 -8.03
N LEU A 313 -5.62 -7.03 -8.10
CA LEU A 313 -4.23 -7.21 -7.68
C LEU A 313 -4.06 -6.57 -6.31
N SER A 314 -4.18 -7.36 -5.25
CA SER A 314 -4.06 -6.84 -3.88
C SER A 314 -2.64 -6.34 -3.60
N CYS A 315 -2.55 -5.20 -2.95
CA CYS A 315 -1.34 -4.54 -2.45
C CYS A 315 -1.55 -4.30 -0.95
N GLU A 316 -0.51 -4.34 -0.12
CA GLU A 316 -0.60 -3.91 1.29
C GLU A 316 -0.11 -2.47 1.47
N ASN A 317 -0.80 -1.70 2.31
CA ASN A 317 -0.46 -0.32 2.66
C ASN A 317 -0.05 -0.12 4.11
N ASP A 318 0.64 1.01 4.33
CA ASP A 318 0.85 1.61 5.63
C ASP A 318 0.12 2.96 5.80
N ILE A 319 -1.12 3.12 5.30
CA ILE A 319 -1.84 4.38 5.53
C ILE A 319 -2.26 4.55 6.99
N GLN A 320 -2.08 5.79 7.43
CA GLN A 320 -2.40 6.40 8.69
C GLN A 320 -3.66 5.82 9.35
N ASN A 321 -3.41 5.18 10.47
CA ASN A 321 -4.35 4.99 11.55
C ASN A 321 -3.63 5.61 12.77
N SER A 322 -3.43 6.93 12.74
CA SER A 322 -2.88 7.77 13.82
C SER A 322 -3.79 8.99 13.88
N GLU A 323 -4.38 9.39 15.01
CA GLU A 323 -3.69 9.81 16.23
C GLU A 323 -4.61 9.70 17.47
N ASN A 324 -4.02 9.31 18.61
CA ASN A 324 -3.94 10.12 19.83
C ASN A 324 -3.17 9.35 20.92
N GLY A 325 -1.94 9.79 21.19
CA GLY A 325 -1.30 9.93 22.51
C GLY A 325 -1.22 8.77 23.54
N GLU A 326 -1.92 7.64 23.41
CA GLU A 326 -2.04 6.71 24.54
C GLU A 326 -1.34 5.37 24.38
N ASN A 327 -0.96 4.94 23.17
CA ASN A 327 -0.35 3.63 22.98
C ASN A 327 0.70 3.68 21.86
N GLY A 328 1.98 3.73 22.24
CA GLY A 328 3.10 3.87 21.31
C GLY A 328 3.02 2.89 20.13
N LYS A 329 2.87 3.44 18.92
CA LYS A 329 2.87 2.69 17.65
C LYS A 329 3.41 3.61 16.55
N VAL A 330 4.42 3.13 15.82
CA VAL A 330 5.22 3.89 14.85
C VAL A 330 4.66 3.75 13.43
N ALA A 331 4.60 4.91 12.78
CA ALA A 331 4.76 5.29 11.37
C ALA A 331 4.44 4.33 10.20
N MET A 332 3.78 4.96 9.22
CA MET A 332 3.60 4.58 7.82
C MET A 332 4.94 4.16 7.21
N MET A 333 5.20 2.93 6.74
CA MET A 333 6.42 2.64 5.98
C MET A 333 6.25 3.19 4.55
N ALA A 334 7.28 3.85 4.02
CA ALA A 334 7.22 4.40 2.68
C ALA A 334 7.22 3.28 1.64
N ARG A 335 6.16 3.18 0.83
CA ARG A 335 6.31 2.61 -0.51
C ARG A 335 7.00 3.63 -1.39
N PHE A 336 7.87 3.13 -2.27
CA PHE A 336 8.61 3.92 -3.23
C PHE A 336 7.67 4.84 -4.02
N ILE A 337 7.67 6.14 -3.72
CA ILE A 337 7.33 7.10 -4.75
C ILE A 337 8.50 7.04 -5.73
N LEU A 338 8.28 6.45 -6.89
CA LEU A 338 9.20 6.60 -7.99
C LEU A 338 9.06 8.03 -8.49
N ILE A 339 9.90 8.91 -7.94
CA ILE A 339 10.12 10.26 -8.44
C ILE A 339 11.36 10.18 -9.31
N PHE A 340 11.16 10.18 -10.61
CA PHE A 340 12.23 10.28 -11.59
C PHE A 340 12.57 11.75 -11.86
#